data_AF-A0A7J3CVJ2-F1
#
_entry.id   AF-A0A7J3CVJ2-F1
#
_cell.length_a   1.000
_cell.length_b   1.000
_cell.length_c   1.000
_cell.angle_alpha   90.00
_cell.angle_beta   90.00
_cell.angle_gamma   90.00
#
_symmetry.space_group_name_H-M   'P 1'
#
loop_
_entity.id
_entity.type
_entity.pdbx_description
1 polymer ?
#
loop_
_entity_poly.entity_id
_entity_poly.type
_entity_poly.pdbx_seq_one_letter_code
_entity_poly.pdbx_strand_id
1 'polypeptide(L)'
;MPEAIGVDKIELEIATSDILEAANHLFMANKEWIKIISQGEASCIALSLLLNKKGMENVLVIDERTARMLCENPENLRELMERKLHTTVSMNKERIKELVGCKIIRSSELCVVAFKKGVLGLVNGKTQILDALLYATKYKGCAISFNEIEEIKKVEKAV
;
A
#
# COMPACT_ATOMS: atom_id res chain seq x y z
N MET A 1 -9.97 6.09 -16.74
CA MET A 1 -10.50 7.44 -16.49
C MET A 1 -11.42 7.36 -15.28
N PRO A 2 -11.17 8.13 -14.21
CA PRO A 2 -12.00 8.16 -12.98
C PRO A 2 -13.49 8.36 -13.26
N GLU A 3 -13.82 9.06 -14.34
CA GLU A 3 -15.17 9.35 -14.80
C GLU A 3 -15.93 8.07 -15.17
N ALA A 4 -15.24 7.05 -15.66
CA ALA A 4 -15.83 5.75 -16.02
C ALA A 4 -16.33 4.96 -14.79
N ILE A 5 -15.89 5.33 -13.59
CA ILE A 5 -16.30 4.72 -12.31
C ILE A 5 -17.04 5.73 -11.41
N GLY A 6 -17.56 6.81 -11.99
CA GLY A 6 -18.38 7.79 -11.28
C GLY A 6 -17.61 8.69 -10.32
N VAL A 7 -16.31 8.89 -10.54
CA VAL A 7 -15.49 9.86 -9.79
C VAL A 7 -15.20 11.05 -10.70
N ASP A 8 -15.56 12.25 -10.23
CA ASP A 8 -15.28 13.47 -10.98
C ASP A 8 -13.78 13.78 -10.95
N LYS A 9 -13.24 14.29 -12.05
CA LYS A 9 -11.80 14.55 -12.18
C LYS A 9 -11.34 15.67 -11.24
N ILE A 10 -12.13 16.73 -11.10
CA ILE A 10 -11.82 17.85 -10.22
C ILE A 10 -11.90 17.39 -8.76
N GLU A 11 -12.93 16.61 -8.42
CA GLU A 11 -13.06 15.96 -7.11
C GLU A 11 -11.81 15.14 -6.76
N LEU A 12 -11.29 14.34 -7.70
CA LEU A 12 -10.08 13.56 -7.50
C LEU A 12 -8.82 14.41 -7.38
N GLU A 13 -8.68 15.47 -8.17
CA GLU A 13 -7.52 16.37 -8.12
C GLU A 13 -7.42 17.09 -6.77
N ILE A 14 -8.57 17.59 -6.25
CA ILE A 14 -8.65 18.20 -4.92
C ILE A 14 -8.27 17.18 -3.85
N ALA A 15 -8.92 16.01 -3.85
CA ALA A 15 -8.63 14.96 -2.87
C ALA A 15 -7.16 14.49 -2.94
N THR A 16 -6.57 14.44 -4.13
CA THR A 16 -5.14 14.12 -4.31
C THR A 16 -4.25 15.16 -3.64
N SER A 17 -4.54 16.45 -3.82
CA SER A 17 -3.79 17.54 -3.20
C SER A 17 -3.89 17.47 -1.67
N ASP A 18 -5.09 17.25 -1.14
CA ASP A 18 -5.34 17.15 0.29
C ASP A 18 -4.55 15.99 0.91
N ILE A 19 -4.61 14.80 0.30
CA ILE A 19 -3.86 13.62 0.76
C ILE A 19 -2.35 13.85 0.66
N LEU A 20 -1.88 14.46 -0.42
CA LEU A 20 -0.45 14.74 -0.60
C LEU A 20 0.06 15.72 0.46
N GLU A 21 -0.71 16.76 0.74
CA GLU A 21 -0.39 17.73 1.80
C GLU A 21 -0.42 17.05 3.16
N ALA A 22 -1.47 16.29 3.47
CA ALA A 22 -1.64 15.62 4.74
C ALA A 22 -0.50 14.64 5.04
N ALA A 23 -0.13 13.83 4.04
CA ALA A 23 0.95 12.87 4.15
C ALA A 23 2.32 13.54 4.34
N ASN A 24 2.62 14.54 3.52
CA ASN A 24 3.94 15.19 3.53
C ASN A 24 4.11 16.20 4.67
N HIS A 25 3.03 16.58 5.36
CA HIS A 25 3.07 17.37 6.60
C HIS A 25 2.70 16.54 7.83
N LEU A 26 2.78 15.20 7.74
CA LEU A 26 2.52 14.32 8.88
C LEU A 26 3.72 14.26 9.83
N PHE A 27 4.93 14.19 9.28
CA PHE A 27 6.16 14.00 10.05
C PHE A 27 7.13 15.16 9.87
N MET A 28 7.73 15.61 10.97
CA MET A 28 8.73 16.68 10.97
C MET A 28 9.98 16.25 11.75
N ALA A 29 11.14 16.45 11.13
CA ALA A 29 12.46 16.24 11.71
C ALA A 29 13.32 17.48 11.46
N ASN A 30 14.12 17.91 12.44
CA ASN A 30 15.00 19.09 12.30
C ASN A 30 14.30 20.36 11.79
N LYS A 31 13.03 20.57 12.16
CA LYS A 31 12.17 21.68 11.72
C LYS A 31 11.79 21.66 10.23
N GLU A 32 12.00 20.54 9.55
CA GLU A 32 11.61 20.32 8.16
C GLU A 32 10.60 19.17 8.04
N TRP A 33 9.63 19.36 7.14
CA TRP A 33 8.63 18.33 6.83
C TRP A 33 9.24 17.24 5.97
N ILE A 34 8.94 15.98 6.33
CA ILE A 34 9.45 14.82 5.60
C ILE A 34 8.48 14.49 4.46
N LYS A 35 8.98 14.52 3.24
CA LYS A 35 8.23 14.04 2.08
C LYS A 35 8.13 12.51 2.12
N ILE A 36 6.91 12.00 2.23
CA ILE A 36 6.61 10.57 2.38
C ILE A 36 6.19 9.94 1.06
N ILE A 37 5.29 10.62 0.33
CA ILE A 37 4.67 10.08 -0.88
C ILE A 37 4.73 11.07 -2.04
N SER A 38 4.64 10.52 -3.24
CA SER A 38 4.51 11.24 -4.49
C SER A 38 3.05 11.54 -4.84
N GLN A 39 2.83 12.41 -5.82
CA GLN A 39 1.49 12.70 -6.35
C GLN A 39 0.79 11.47 -6.94
N GLY A 40 1.56 10.53 -7.50
CA GLY A 40 1.02 9.27 -8.04
C GLY A 40 0.47 8.35 -6.94
N GLU A 41 1.16 8.27 -5.81
CA GLU A 41 0.67 7.49 -4.65
C GLU A 41 -0.50 8.18 -3.97
N ALA A 42 -0.43 9.51 -3.82
CA ALA A 42 -1.51 10.31 -3.24
C ALA A 42 -2.80 10.18 -4.05
N SER A 43 -2.73 10.16 -5.38
CA SER A 43 -3.93 10.03 -6.23
C SER A 43 -4.57 8.65 -6.12
N CYS A 44 -3.78 7.60 -5.97
CA CYS A 44 -4.26 6.25 -5.72
C CYS A 44 -4.97 6.12 -4.36
N ILE A 45 -4.39 6.69 -3.30
CA ILE A 45 -4.99 6.72 -1.96
C ILE A 45 -6.29 7.54 -1.99
N ALA A 46 -6.25 8.74 -2.58
CA ALA A 46 -7.42 9.61 -2.72
C ALA A 46 -8.57 8.90 -3.46
N LEU A 47 -8.28 8.22 -4.56
CA LEU A 47 -9.28 7.47 -5.30
C LEU A 47 -9.90 6.35 -4.45
N SER A 48 -9.08 5.57 -3.74
CA SER A 48 -9.56 4.50 -2.86
C SER A 48 -10.52 5.02 -1.78
N LEU A 49 -10.17 6.15 -1.15
CA LEU A 49 -11.00 6.79 -0.13
C LEU A 49 -12.30 7.37 -0.70
N LEU A 50 -12.27 7.97 -1.90
CA LEU A 50 -13.47 8.45 -2.58
C LEU A 50 -14.42 7.30 -2.93
N LEU A 51 -13.89 6.19 -3.44
CA LEU A 51 -14.68 4.99 -3.72
C LEU A 51 -15.31 4.42 -2.45
N ASN A 52 -14.56 4.37 -1.34
CA ASN A 52 -15.10 3.97 -0.03
C ASN A 52 -16.26 4.88 0.42
N LYS A 53 -16.12 6.20 0.28
CA LYS A 53 -17.19 7.17 0.60
C LYS A 53 -18.45 6.95 -0.25
N LYS A 54 -18.30 6.48 -1.48
CA LYS A 54 -19.40 6.13 -2.39
C LYS A 54 -19.94 4.70 -2.16
N GLY A 55 -19.47 4.00 -1.13
CA GLY A 55 -19.90 2.63 -0.82
C GLY A 55 -19.38 1.57 -1.79
N MET A 56 -18.36 1.89 -2.58
CA MET A 56 -17.77 0.96 -3.54
C MET A 56 -16.59 0.22 -2.93
N GLU A 57 -16.70 -1.09 -2.84
CA GLU A 57 -15.60 -1.94 -2.37
C GLU A 57 -14.42 -1.87 -3.34
N ASN A 58 -13.25 -1.58 -2.78
CA ASN A 58 -12.01 -1.53 -3.54
C ASN A 58 -10.84 -1.98 -2.66
N VAL A 59 -9.74 -2.31 -3.32
CA VAL A 59 -8.48 -2.72 -2.70
C VAL A 59 -7.36 -2.01 -3.45
N LEU A 60 -6.45 -1.40 -2.71
CA LEU A 60 -5.29 -0.71 -3.25
C LEU A 60 -4.06 -1.60 -3.19
N VAL A 61 -3.33 -1.69 -4.31
CA VAL A 61 -2.07 -2.45 -4.36
C VAL A 61 -0.91 -1.51 -4.09
N ILE A 62 -0.17 -1.71 -2.98
CA ILE A 62 0.99 -0.90 -2.61
C ILE A 62 2.18 -1.80 -2.29
N ASP A 63 3.22 -1.74 -3.12
CA ASP A 63 4.46 -2.50 -2.91
C ASP A 63 5.48 -1.75 -2.05
N GLU A 64 5.46 -0.41 -2.09
CA GLU A 64 6.40 0.42 -1.34
C GLU A 64 6.02 0.44 0.16
N ARG A 65 7.03 0.13 1.00
CA ARG A 65 6.83 -0.09 2.43
C ARG A 65 6.37 1.18 3.16
N THR A 66 6.92 2.33 2.82
CA THR A 66 6.65 3.63 3.45
C THR A 66 5.21 4.05 3.23
N ALA A 67 4.72 4.05 1.99
CA ALA A 67 3.34 4.38 1.61
C ALA A 67 2.33 3.41 2.23
N ARG A 68 2.66 2.12 2.28
CA ARG A 68 1.83 1.14 2.98
C ARG A 68 1.75 1.42 4.49
N MET A 69 2.91 1.60 5.14
CA MET A 69 2.96 1.89 6.58
C MET A 69 2.29 3.21 6.92
N LEU A 70 2.35 4.21 6.03
CA LEU A 70 1.64 5.49 6.19
C LEU A 70 0.14 5.26 6.37
N CYS A 71 -0.46 4.37 5.58
CA CYS A 71 -1.89 4.10 5.60
C CYS A 71 -2.31 3.09 6.69
N GLU A 72 -1.47 2.09 6.97
CA GLU A 72 -1.79 0.99 7.90
C GLU A 72 -1.38 1.29 9.35
N ASN A 73 -0.19 1.86 9.57
CA ASN A 73 0.36 2.13 10.89
C ASN A 73 1.40 3.28 10.85
N PRO A 74 0.94 4.54 10.80
CA PRO A 74 1.81 5.70 10.73
C PRO A 74 2.76 5.85 11.94
N GLU A 75 2.38 5.32 13.11
CA GLU A 75 3.25 5.35 14.30
C GLU A 75 4.51 4.49 14.10
N ASN A 76 4.37 3.28 13.57
CA ASN A 76 5.52 2.45 13.22
C ASN A 76 6.39 3.11 12.14
N LEU A 77 5.80 3.91 11.25
CA LEU A 77 6.54 4.66 10.26
C LEU A 77 7.37 5.77 10.91
N ARG A 78 6.81 6.49 11.90
CA ARG A 78 7.53 7.48 12.72
C ARG A 78 8.78 6.86 13.33
N GLU A 79 8.63 5.76 14.05
CA GLU A 79 9.75 5.07 14.70
C GLU A 79 10.81 4.60 13.69
N LEU A 80 10.37 4.12 12.51
CA LEU A 80 11.28 3.72 11.45
C LEU A 80 12.10 4.92 10.95
N MET A 81 11.48 6.08 10.81
CA MET A 81 12.16 7.32 10.42
C MET A 81 13.13 7.79 11.49
N GLU A 82 12.76 7.76 12.78
CA GLU A 82 13.67 8.12 13.88
C GLU A 82 14.93 7.26 13.88
N ARG A 83 14.77 5.95 13.71
CA ARG A 83 15.90 5.01 13.64
C ARG A 83 16.79 5.27 12.42
N LYS A 84 16.22 5.63 11.27
CA LYS A 84 16.96 5.89 10.03
C LYS A 84 17.66 7.26 10.01
N LEU A 85 17.02 8.28 10.56
CA LEU A 85 17.51 9.66 10.57
C LEU A 85 18.36 9.98 11.81
N HIS A 86 18.41 9.06 12.78
CA HIS A 86 19.09 9.24 14.07
C HIS A 86 18.68 10.54 14.78
N THR A 87 17.42 10.93 14.62
CA THR A 87 16.84 12.18 15.12
C THR A 87 15.41 11.93 15.56
N THR A 88 14.91 12.68 16.56
CA THR A 88 13.51 12.65 16.96
C THR A 88 12.60 13.15 15.83
N VAL A 89 11.52 12.40 15.57
CA VAL A 89 10.51 12.74 14.56
C VAL A 89 9.21 13.04 15.28
N SER A 90 8.74 14.28 15.13
CA SER A 90 7.42 14.69 15.60
C SER A 90 6.35 14.30 14.59
N MET A 91 5.14 13.97 15.06
CA MET A 91 4.02 13.55 14.23
C MET A 91 2.75 14.37 14.53
N ASN A 92 2.11 14.87 13.48
CA ASN A 92 0.83 15.57 13.57
C ASN A 92 -0.35 14.58 13.54
N LYS A 93 -0.85 14.19 14.71
CA LYS A 93 -1.90 13.17 14.84
C LYS A 93 -3.24 13.54 14.20
N GLU A 94 -3.54 14.81 14.00
CA GLU A 94 -4.83 15.26 13.45
C GLU A 94 -4.99 14.80 12.00
N ARG A 95 -3.91 14.80 11.23
CA ARG A 95 -3.87 14.43 9.81
C ARG A 95 -3.93 12.92 9.55
N ILE A 96 -3.77 12.07 10.58
CA ILE A 96 -3.81 10.62 10.42
C ILE A 96 -5.16 10.15 9.90
N LYS A 97 -6.26 10.76 10.36
CA LYS A 97 -7.63 10.38 9.97
C LYS A 97 -7.88 10.49 8.47
N GLU A 98 -7.14 11.35 7.78
CA GLU A 98 -7.24 11.57 6.35
C GLU A 98 -6.54 10.47 5.54
N LEU A 99 -5.59 9.76 6.15
CA LEU A 99 -4.69 8.82 5.47
C LEU A 99 -5.02 7.34 5.74
N VAL A 100 -5.88 7.07 6.73
CA VAL A 100 -6.27 5.73 7.14
C VAL A 100 -7.62 5.34 6.54
N GLY A 101 -7.79 4.06 6.21
CA GLY A 101 -9.06 3.51 5.72
C GLY A 101 -8.99 2.81 4.36
N CYS A 102 -7.80 2.73 3.76
CA CYS A 102 -7.59 1.94 2.56
C CYS A 102 -7.39 0.46 2.92
N LYS A 103 -8.07 -0.45 2.21
CA LYS A 103 -7.72 -1.88 2.23
C LYS A 103 -6.53 -2.06 1.30
N ILE A 104 -5.39 -2.48 1.84
CA ILE A 104 -4.15 -2.60 1.07
C ILE A 104 -3.77 -4.07 0.91
N ILE A 105 -3.28 -4.42 -0.28
CA ILE A 105 -2.57 -5.66 -0.57
C ILE A 105 -1.25 -5.34 -1.28
N ARG A 106 -0.33 -6.29 -1.31
CA ARG A 106 0.89 -6.22 -2.09
C ARG A 106 0.76 -6.98 -3.40
N SER A 107 1.65 -6.72 -4.36
CA SER A 107 1.76 -7.50 -5.60
C SER A 107 1.98 -8.98 -5.33
N SER A 108 2.74 -9.34 -4.28
CA SER A 108 2.93 -10.74 -3.86
C SER A 108 1.60 -11.41 -3.49
N GLU A 109 0.77 -10.75 -2.69
CA GLU A 109 -0.56 -11.23 -2.28
C GLU A 109 -1.54 -11.25 -3.44
N LEU A 110 -1.48 -10.25 -4.33
CA LEU A 110 -2.28 -10.22 -5.56
C LEU A 110 -1.96 -11.42 -6.45
N CYS A 111 -0.68 -11.79 -6.59
CA CYS A 111 -0.28 -13.01 -7.31
C CYS A 111 -0.86 -14.28 -6.68
N VAL A 112 -0.89 -14.37 -5.35
CA VAL A 112 -1.52 -15.49 -4.63
C VAL A 112 -3.02 -15.56 -4.95
N VAL A 113 -3.72 -14.42 -4.92
CA VAL A 113 -5.15 -14.36 -5.26
C VAL A 113 -5.40 -14.76 -6.72
N ALA A 114 -4.58 -14.27 -7.65
CA ALA A 114 -4.68 -14.63 -9.07
C ALA A 114 -4.44 -16.13 -9.30
N PHE A 115 -3.46 -16.70 -8.58
CA PHE A 115 -3.19 -18.14 -8.59
C PHE A 115 -4.38 -18.94 -8.05
N LYS A 116 -4.94 -18.55 -6.90
CA LYS A 116 -6.14 -19.18 -6.31
C LYS A 116 -7.34 -19.16 -7.25
N LYS A 117 -7.55 -18.05 -7.94
CA LYS A 117 -8.67 -17.88 -8.88
C LYS A 117 -8.43 -18.56 -10.24
N GLY A 118 -7.27 -19.18 -10.46
CA GLY A 118 -6.95 -19.86 -11.72
C GLY A 118 -6.77 -18.91 -12.91
N VAL A 119 -6.66 -17.60 -12.69
CA VAL A 119 -6.58 -16.58 -13.75
C VAL A 119 -5.26 -16.68 -14.54
N LEU A 120 -4.22 -17.21 -13.90
CA LEU A 120 -2.89 -17.34 -14.50
C LEU A 120 -2.81 -18.43 -15.59
N GLY A 121 -3.82 -19.30 -15.71
CA GLY A 121 -3.83 -20.35 -16.75
C GLY A 121 -2.68 -21.36 -16.66
N LEU A 122 -2.00 -21.44 -15.51
CA LEU A 122 -0.83 -22.30 -15.31
C LEU A 122 -1.28 -23.68 -14.86
N VAL A 123 -1.19 -24.64 -15.78
CA VAL A 123 -1.91 -25.93 -15.71
C VAL A 123 -1.19 -27.01 -14.87
N ASN A 124 0.11 -26.88 -14.58
CA ASN A 124 0.91 -27.96 -13.98
C ASN A 124 1.85 -27.49 -12.87
N GLY A 125 1.82 -28.14 -11.70
CA GLY A 125 2.76 -27.90 -10.59
C GLY A 125 2.35 -26.77 -9.64
N LYS A 126 1.11 -26.81 -9.12
CA LYS A 126 0.49 -25.79 -8.25
C LYS A 126 1.46 -25.16 -7.22
N THR A 127 2.15 -25.98 -6.45
CA THR A 127 3.05 -25.51 -5.39
C THR A 127 4.32 -24.83 -5.91
N GLN A 128 4.89 -25.33 -7.01
CA GLN A 128 6.11 -24.78 -7.60
C GLN A 128 5.84 -23.45 -8.33
N ILE A 129 4.67 -23.33 -8.95
CA ILE A 129 4.21 -22.09 -9.59
C ILE A 129 4.05 -20.99 -8.53
N LEU A 130 3.34 -21.28 -7.44
CA LEU A 130 3.14 -20.31 -6.36
C LEU A 130 4.47 -19.83 -5.79
N ASP A 131 5.41 -20.76 -5.57
CA ASP A 131 6.75 -20.46 -5.09
C ASP A 131 7.49 -19.54 -6.07
N ALA A 132 7.49 -19.89 -7.36
CA ALA A 132 8.11 -19.10 -8.40
C ALA A 132 7.52 -17.68 -8.50
N LEU A 133 6.21 -17.51 -8.34
CA LEU A 133 5.53 -16.20 -8.34
C LEU A 133 5.94 -15.33 -7.15
N LEU A 134 5.99 -15.91 -5.95
CA LEU A 134 6.39 -15.21 -4.73
C LEU A 134 7.86 -14.77 -4.79
N TYR A 135 8.75 -15.64 -5.26
CA TYR A 135 10.14 -15.27 -5.47
C TYR A 135 10.30 -14.25 -6.60
N ALA A 136 9.56 -14.38 -7.70
CA ALA A 136 9.60 -13.41 -8.79
C ALA A 136 9.22 -12.01 -8.31
N THR A 137 8.12 -11.86 -7.56
CA THR A 137 7.70 -10.56 -7.01
C THR A 137 8.73 -9.99 -6.03
N LYS A 138 9.32 -10.83 -5.16
CA LYS A 138 10.43 -10.42 -4.27
C LYS A 138 11.63 -9.87 -5.06
N TYR A 139 12.10 -10.60 -6.07
CA TYR A 139 13.26 -10.19 -6.89
C TYR A 139 12.95 -9.00 -7.82
N LYS A 140 11.67 -8.69 -8.05
CA LYS A 140 11.22 -7.53 -8.82
C LYS A 140 10.90 -6.30 -7.95
N GLY A 141 11.18 -6.34 -6.65
CA GLY A 141 11.12 -5.18 -5.77
C GLY A 141 9.92 -5.14 -4.82
N CYS A 142 9.07 -6.16 -4.79
CA CYS A 142 8.01 -6.27 -3.78
C CYS A 142 8.63 -6.47 -2.40
N ALA A 143 8.24 -5.65 -1.42
CA ALA A 143 8.74 -5.73 -0.05
C ALA A 143 8.13 -6.93 0.72
N ILE A 144 8.59 -8.15 0.41
CA ILE A 144 8.23 -9.41 1.08
C ILE A 144 9.49 -10.15 1.56
N SER A 145 9.48 -10.63 2.81
CA SER A 145 10.57 -11.41 3.41
C SER A 145 10.53 -12.89 3.03
N PHE A 146 11.64 -13.60 3.21
CA PHE A 146 11.67 -15.05 2.97
C PHE A 146 10.75 -15.81 3.94
N ASN A 147 10.65 -15.34 5.20
CA ASN A 147 9.77 -15.94 6.19
C ASN A 147 8.29 -15.80 5.79
N GLU A 148 7.89 -14.62 5.31
CA GLU A 148 6.52 -14.40 4.81
C GLU A 148 6.19 -15.32 3.62
N ILE A 149 7.15 -15.55 2.71
CA ILE A 149 6.96 -16.49 1.60
C ILE A 149 6.69 -17.91 2.13
N GLU A 150 7.47 -18.37 3.10
CA GLU A 150 7.28 -19.70 3.70
C GLU A 150 5.98 -19.81 4.50
N GLU A 151 5.54 -18.75 5.17
CA GLU A 151 4.24 -18.69 5.84
C GLU A 151 3.08 -18.81 4.86
N ILE A 152 3.10 -18.04 3.77
CA ILE A 152 2.09 -18.13 2.70
C ILE A 152 2.05 -19.56 2.14
N LYS A 153 3.19 -20.16 1.86
CA LYS A 153 3.27 -21.55 1.36
C LYS A 153 2.68 -22.57 2.32
N LYS A 154 2.83 -22.38 3.63
CA LYS A 154 2.26 -23.28 4.65
C LYS A 154 0.73 -23.17 4.68
N VAL A 155 0.19 -21.96 4.66
CA VAL A 155 -1.25 -21.72 4.63
C VAL A 155 -1.88 -22.34 3.38
N GLU A 156 -1.25 -22.18 2.22
CA GLU A 156 -1.76 -22.69 0.95
C GLU A 156 -1.64 -24.21 0.77
N LYS A 157 -0.73 -24.88 1.49
CA LYS A 157 -0.64 -26.35 1.50
C LYS A 157 -1.67 -27.02 2.41
N ALA A 158 -2.29 -26.27 3.31
CA ALA A 158 -3.25 -26.77 4.29
C ALA A 158 -4.71 -26.74 3.79
N VAL A 159 -4.95 -26.20 2.58
CA VAL A 159 -6.25 -26.09 1.88
C VAL A 159 -6.23 -26.97 0.64
#